data_AF-A0AAW9EHX6-F1
#
_entry.id   AF-A0AAW9EHX6-F1
#
_cell.length_a   1.000
_cell.length_b   1.000
_cell.length_c   1.000
_cell.angle_alpha   90.00
_cell.angle_beta   90.00
_cell.angle_gamma   90.00
#
_symmetry.space_group_name_H-M   'P 1'
#
loop_
_entity.id
_entity.type
_entity.pdbx_description
1 polymer ?
#
loop_
_entity_poly.entity_id
_entity_poly.type
_entity_poly.pdbx_seq_one_letter_code
_entity_poly.pdbx_strand_id
1 'polypeptide(L)' 'LWGQEIGRFQLIQLKLARMEVARINVQNMVFHSIERARAGKPLTLAEASAMKLYSSEAATEVAMEAVQLFGGNGYMAEY' A
#
# COMPACT_ATOMS: atom_id res chain seq x y z
N LEU A 1 -26.51 0.58 11.40
CA LEU A 1 -25.34 1.32 10.84
C LEU A 1 -25.83 2.67 10.31
N TRP A 2 -24.98 3.70 10.39
CA TRP A 2 -25.23 5.14 10.39
C TRP A 2 -25.96 5.81 9.20
N GLY A 3 -26.76 5.07 8.42
CA GLY A 3 -27.61 5.62 7.35
C GLY A 3 -26.87 6.18 6.14
N GLN A 4 -25.54 6.00 6.06
CA GLN A 4 -24.71 6.47 4.96
C GLN A 4 -23.53 5.53 4.70
N GLU A 5 -22.95 5.64 3.50
CA GLU A 5 -21.74 4.93 3.11
C GLU A 5 -20.56 5.30 4.02
N ILE A 6 -19.77 4.29 4.43
CA ILE A 6 -18.65 4.50 5.35
C ILE A 6 -17.56 5.42 4.77
N GLY A 7 -17.44 5.48 3.44
CA GLY A 7 -16.52 6.39 2.74
C GLY A 7 -16.78 7.87 2.99
N ARG A 8 -17.93 8.25 3.58
CA ARG A 8 -18.24 9.63 3.98
C ARG A 8 -17.60 10.04 5.30
N PHE A 9 -17.08 9.08 6.10
CA PHE A 9 -16.41 9.40 7.36
C PHE A 9 -14.95 9.78 7.12
N GLN A 10 -14.53 10.91 7.70
CA GLN A 10 -13.18 11.46 7.51
C GLN A 10 -12.06 10.49 7.88
N LEU A 11 -12.23 9.67 8.93
CA LEU A 11 -11.24 8.66 9.31
C LEU A 11 -11.10 7.55 8.25
N ILE A 12 -12.18 7.18 7.58
CA ILE A 12 -12.16 6.21 6.47
C ILE A 12 -11.43 6.83 5.28
N GLN A 13 -11.72 8.09 4.95
CA GLN A 13 -11.04 8.82 3.89
C GLN A 13 -9.54 8.94 4.16
N LEU A 14 -9.14 9.21 5.40
CA LEU A 14 -7.74 9.27 5.81
C LEU A 14 -7.03 7.92 5.63
N LYS A 15 -7.68 6.81 6.00
CA LYS A 15 -7.14 5.46 5.79
C LYS A 15 -6.93 5.17 4.31
N LEU A 16 -7.94 5.42 3.49
CA LEU A 16 -7.85 5.24 2.03
C LEU A 16 -6.74 6.11 1.41
N ALA A 17 -6.62 7.38 1.83
CA ALA A 17 -5.57 8.26 1.35
C ALA A 17 -4.17 7.75 1.71
N ARG A 18 -3.98 7.26 2.94
CA ARG A 18 -2.70 6.66 3.37
C ARG A 18 -2.36 5.41 2.56
N MET A 19 -3.34 4.52 2.34
CA MET A 19 -3.17 3.31 1.54
C MET A 19 -2.76 3.65 0.10
N GLU A 20 -3.37 4.69 -0.49
CA GLU A 20 -3.04 5.14 -1.84
C GLU A 20 -1.64 5.75 -1.94
N VAL A 21 -1.23 6.54 -0.94
CA VAL A 21 0.15 7.07 -0.88
C VAL A 21 1.17 5.93 -0.83
N ALA A 22 0.92 4.90 -0.01
CA ALA A 22 1.78 3.72 0.06
C ALA A 22 1.87 3.01 -1.31
N ARG A 23 0.73 2.79 -1.98
CA ARG A 23 0.65 2.17 -3.31
C ARG A 23 1.44 2.97 -4.35
N ILE A 24 1.28 4.29 -4.39
CA ILE A 24 2.00 5.18 -5.31
C ILE A 24 3.51 5.12 -5.06
N ASN A 25 3.95 5.13 -3.80
CA ASN A 25 5.37 5.04 -3.46
C ASN A 25 5.98 3.73 -3.95
N VAL A 26 5.32 2.59 -3.71
CA VAL A 26 5.78 1.28 -4.21
C VAL A 26 5.85 1.27 -5.73
N GLN A 27 4.81 1.76 -6.40
CA GLN A 27 4.77 1.87 -7.85
C GLN A 27 5.93 2.72 -8.39
N ASN A 28 6.20 3.87 -7.78
CA ASN A 28 7.28 4.78 -8.18
C ASN A 28 8.65 4.14 -8.03
N MET A 29 8.91 3.43 -6.92
CA MET A 29 10.18 2.72 -6.72
C MET A 29 10.41 1.66 -7.78
N VAL A 30 9.38 0.88 -8.12
CA VAL A 30 9.46 -0.17 -9.16
C VAL A 30 9.79 0.45 -10.52
N PHE A 31 9.02 1.44 -10.96
CA PHE A 31 9.27 2.07 -12.27
C PHE A 31 10.62 2.79 -12.31
N HIS A 32 11.00 3.48 -11.23
CA HIS A 32 12.31 4.10 -11.13
C HIS A 32 13.44 3.07 -11.25
N SER A 33 13.29 1.89 -10.63
CA SER A 33 14.29 0.82 -10.73
C SER A 33 14.43 0.28 -12.17
N ILE A 34 13.31 0.15 -12.90
CA ILE A 34 13.28 -0.31 -14.29
C ILE A 34 13.99 0.70 -15.20
N GLU A 35 13.66 1.99 -15.06
CA GLU A 35 14.28 3.05 -15.86
C GLU A 35 15.78 3.18 -15.59
N ARG A 36 16.19 3.05 -14.32
CA ARG A 36 17.61 3.02 -13.93
C ARG A 36 18.35 1.84 -14.53
N ALA A 37 17.75 0.65 -14.51
CA ALA A 37 18.34 -0.54 -15.13
C ALA A 37 18.52 -0.37 -16.65
N ARG A 38 17.51 0.18 -17.33
CA ARG A 38 17.57 0.51 -18.77
C ARG A 38 18.67 1.53 -19.09
N ALA A 39 18.93 2.47 -18.19
CA ALA A 39 20.00 3.46 -18.32
C ALA A 39 21.40 2.94 -17.92
N GLY A 40 21.57 1.63 -17.68
CA GLY A 40 22.84 1.04 -17.27
C GLY A 40 23.28 1.40 -15.85
N LYS A 41 22.35 1.88 -15.00
CA LYS A 41 22.59 2.30 -13.61
C LYS A 41 21.73 1.49 -12.64
N PRO A 42 21.89 0.16 -12.57
CA PRO A 42 21.05 -0.68 -11.71
C PRO A 42 21.12 -0.25 -10.24
N LEU A 43 20.14 -0.71 -9.45
CA LEU A 43 20.15 -0.50 -8.01
C LEU A 43 21.36 -1.20 -7.39
N THR A 44 21.95 -0.56 -6.38
CA THR A 44 22.87 -1.22 -5.45
C THR A 44 22.10 -2.24 -4.60
N LEU A 45 22.83 -3.17 -3.96
CA LEU A 45 22.22 -4.13 -3.03
C LEU A 45 21.49 -3.43 -1.86
N ALA A 46 22.04 -2.31 -1.37
CA ALA A 46 21.42 -1.53 -0.30
C ALA A 46 20.09 -0.90 -0.75
N GLU A 47 20.05 -0.28 -1.93
CA GLU A 47 18.83 0.29 -2.51
C GLU A 47 17.77 -0.79 -2.78
N ALA A 48 18.18 -1.93 -3.36
CA ALA A 48 17.27 -3.04 -3.61
C ALA A 48 16.70 -3.63 -2.31
N SER A 49 17.51 -3.72 -1.25
CA SER A 49 17.07 -4.21 0.06
C SER A 49 16.09 -3.25 0.73
N ALA A 50 16.35 -1.94 0.68
CA ALA A 50 15.45 -0.92 1.20
C ALA A 50 14.11 -0.92 0.45
N MET A 51 14.14 -1.02 -0.88
CA MET A 51 12.93 -1.12 -1.70
C MET A 51 12.10 -2.36 -1.33
N LYS A 52 12.75 -3.52 -1.14
CA LYS A 52 12.06 -4.76 -0.75
C LYS A 52 11.42 -4.63 0.63
N LEU A 53 12.14 -4.10 1.61
CA LEU A 53 11.65 -3.90 2.97
C LEU A 53 10.40 -3.02 2.97
N TYR A 54 10.52 -1.81 2.43
CA TYR A 54 9.42 -0.85 2.40
C TYR A 54 8.21 -1.41 1.64
N SER A 55 8.41 -2.06 0.49
CA SER A 55 7.30 -2.60 -0.29
C SER A 55 6.55 -3.70 0.46
N SER A 56 7.27 -4.54 1.21
CA SER A 56 6.66 -5.63 2.00
C SER A 56 5.87 -5.08 3.19
N GLU A 57 6.43 -4.12 3.90
CA GLU A 57 5.78 -3.48 5.06
C GLU A 57 4.56 -2.67 4.63
N ALA A 58 4.69 -1.85 3.57
CA ALA A 58 3.60 -1.07 3.01
C ALA A 58 2.43 -1.97 2.53
N ALA A 59 2.73 -3.07 1.83
CA ALA A 59 1.71 -4.01 1.40
C ALA A 59 0.98 -4.66 2.59
N THR A 60 1.72 -5.01 3.65
CA THR A 60 1.15 -5.58 4.87
C THR A 60 0.25 -4.58 5.58
N GLU A 61 0.72 -3.33 5.76
CA GLU A 61 -0.07 -2.26 6.39
C GLU A 61 -1.36 -1.98 5.61
N VAL A 62 -1.27 -1.88 4.28
CA VAL A 62 -2.45 -1.68 3.41
C VAL A 62 -3.43 -2.84 3.53
N ALA A 63 -2.96 -4.08 3.55
CA ALA A 63 -3.83 -5.24 3.72
C ALA A 63 -4.53 -5.24 5.09
N MET A 64 -3.81 -4.92 6.17
CA MET A 64 -4.39 -4.83 7.51
C MET A 64 -5.43 -3.71 7.63
N GLU A 65 -5.17 -2.55 7.00
CA GLU A 65 -6.13 -1.46 6.92
C GLU A 65 -7.38 -1.85 6.13
N ALA A 66 -7.23 -2.60 5.04
CA ALA A 66 -8.36 -3.13 4.28
C ALA A 66 -9.23 -4.06 5.14
N VAL A 67 -8.62 -5.01 5.86
CA VAL A 67 -9.35 -5.88 6.81
C VAL A 67 -10.14 -5.04 7.83
N GLN A 68 -9.52 -4.01 8.40
CA GLN A 68 -10.18 -3.12 9.35
C GLN A 68 -11.35 -2.33 8.73
N LEU A 69 -11.24 -1.92 7.47
CA LEU A 69 -12.31 -1.24 6.73
C LEU A 69 -13.53 -2.16 6.50
N PHE A 70 -13.31 -3.45 6.27
CA PHE A 70 -14.39 -4.44 6.13
C PHE A 70 -14.98 -4.89 7.49
N GLY A 71 -14.37 -4.50 8.62
CA GLY A 71 -14.87 -4.81 9.95
C GLY A 71 -14.96 -6.32 10.20
N GLY A 72 -16.06 -6.79 10.79
CA GLY A 72 -16.25 -8.23 11.06
C GLY A 72 -16.18 -9.11 9.81
N ASN A 73 -16.58 -8.59 8.64
CA ASN A 73 -16.48 -9.33 7.37
C ASN A 73 -15.03 -9.48 6.90
N GLY A 74 -14.13 -8.57 7.28
CA GLY A 74 -12.71 -8.63 6.92
C GLY A 74 -11.95 -9.78 7.60
N TYR A 75 -12.54 -10.40 8.63
CA TYR A 75 -11.96 -11.55 9.34
C TYR A 75 -12.59 -12.89 8.93
N MET A 76 -13.56 -12.89 8.02
CA MET A 76 -14.24 -14.10 7.55
C MET A 76 -13.43 -14.72 6.42
N ALA A 77 -13.16 -16.03 6.50
CA ALA A 77 -12.38 -16.75 5.49
C ALA A 77 -13.05 -16.87 4.11
N GLU A 78 -14.31 -16.46 3.99
CA GLU A 78 -15.09 -16.46 2.74
C GLU A 78 -14.93 -15.15 1.94
N TYR A 79 -14.09 -14.22 2.41
CA TYR A 79 -13.69 -12.97 1.75
C TYR A 79 -12.17 -12.91 1.59
#